data_AF-A0A2V8X0M3-F1
#
_entry.id   AF-A0A2V8X0M3-F1
#
_cell.length_a   1.000
_cell.length_b   1.000
_cell.length_c   1.000
_cell.angle_alpha   90.00
_cell.angle_beta   90.00
_cell.angle_gamma   90.00
#
_symmetry.space_group_name_H-M   'P 1'
#
loop_
_entity.id
_entity.type
_entity.pdbx_description
1 polymer ?
#
loop_
_entity_poly.entity_id
_entity_poly.type
_entity_poly.pdbx_seq_one_letter_code
_entity_poly.pdbx_strand_id
1 'polypeptide(L)' 'MYQDWEEAYRAAVLETDHNRLIDKIDSATTVLRKSLLEASSPREHIGERERIEDALRTLDMIRRTELQIPA' A
#
# COMPACT_ATOMS: atom_id res chain seq x y z
N MET A 1 11.51 -2.37 14.08
CA MET A 1 10.44 -1.39 13.80
C MET A 1 9.34 -2.17 13.12
N TYR A 2 8.20 -2.33 13.79
CA TYR A 2 7.12 -3.21 13.38
C TYR A 2 6.31 -2.54 12.26
N GLN A 3 6.71 -2.81 11.01
CA GLN A 3 5.99 -2.64 9.74
C GLN A 3 4.84 -1.61 9.70
N ASP A 4 5.19 -0.33 9.79
CA ASP A 4 4.29 0.83 9.58
C ASP A 4 3.47 0.71 8.28
N TRP A 5 4.02 0.03 7.27
CA TRP A 5 3.36 -0.19 5.98
C TRP A 5 2.20 -1.18 6.04
N GLU A 6 2.24 -2.20 6.92
CA GLU A 6 1.15 -3.17 7.04
C GLU A 6 -0.08 -2.56 7.70
N GLU A 7 0.13 -1.68 8.69
CA GLU A 7 -0.96 -0.93 9.32
C GLU A 7 -1.58 0.06 8.35
N ALA A 8 -0.75 0.81 7.61
CA ALA A 8 -1.23 1.74 6.59
C ALA A 8 -2.02 1.00 5.49
N TYR A 9 -1.53 -0.16 5.04
CA TYR A 9 -2.24 -1.02 4.10
C TYR A 9 -3.58 -1.51 4.65
N ARG A 10 -3.61 -2.06 5.87
CA ARG A 10 -4.86 -2.51 6.52
C ARG A 10 -5.87 -1.37 6.65
N ALA A 11 -5.42 -0.19 7.04
CA ALA A 11 -6.28 0.99 7.18
C ALA A 11 -6.89 1.43 5.84
N ALA A 12 -6.17 1.26 4.73
CA ALA A 12 -6.69 1.58 3.40
C ALA A 12 -7.66 0.51 2.87
N VAL A 13 -7.38 -0.78 3.07
CA VAL A 13 -8.24 -1.88 2.61
C VAL A 13 -9.56 -1.95 3.39
N LEU A 14 -9.53 -1.58 4.68
CA LEU A 14 -10.72 -1.59 5.54
C LEU A 14 -11.47 -0.25 5.57
N GLU A 15 -11.04 0.74 4.79
CA GLU A 15 -11.76 2.01 4.72
C GLU A 15 -13.07 1.82 3.95
N THR A 16 -14.17 2.14 4.61
CA THR A 16 -15.53 2.04 4.04
C THR A 16 -16.11 3.39 3.66
N ASP A 17 -15.55 4.49 4.18
CA ASP A 17 -15.94 5.83 3.78
C ASP A 17 -15.28 6.19 2.44
N HIS A 18 -16.09 6.19 1.39
CA HIS A 18 -15.67 6.50 0.02
C HIS A 18 -14.98 7.87 -0.09
N ASN A 19 -15.37 8.86 0.71
CA ASN A 19 -14.75 10.19 0.68
C ASN A 19 -13.34 10.18 1.27
N ARG A 20 -13.04 9.23 2.15
CA ARG A 20 -11.73 9.07 2.82
C ARG A 20 -10.88 8.01 2.17
N LEU A 21 -11.48 7.14 1.37
CA LEU A 21 -10.81 6.02 0.70
C LEU A 21 -9.63 6.51 -0.16
N ILE A 22 -9.80 7.60 -0.91
CA ILE A 22 -8.71 8.16 -1.73
C ILE A 22 -7.52 8.60 -0.87
N ASP A 23 -7.77 9.34 0.21
CA ASP A 23 -6.74 9.81 1.12
C ASP A 23 -6.01 8.65 1.81
N LYS A 24 -6.76 7.61 2.18
CA LYS A 24 -6.21 6.39 2.78
C LYS A 24 -5.35 5.61 1.81
N ILE A 25 -5.79 5.45 0.56
CA ILE A 25 -5.01 4.79 -0.49
C ILE A 25 -3.72 5.57 -0.77
N ASP A 26 -3.78 6.90 -0.89
CA ASP A 26 -2.61 7.73 -1.19
C ASP A 26 -1.62 7.73 -0.01
N SER A 27 -2.12 7.79 1.23
CA SER A 27 -1.30 7.67 2.44
C SER A 27 -0.60 6.31 2.52
N ALA A 28 -1.34 5.22 2.33
CA ALA A 28 -0.79 3.86 2.37
C ALA A 28 0.22 3.62 1.25
N THR A 29 -0.07 4.09 0.03
CA THR A 29 0.85 4.02 -1.12
C THR A 29 2.16 4.74 -0.84
N THR A 30 2.10 5.89 -0.17
CA THR A 30 3.30 6.67 0.20
C THR A 30 4.18 5.89 1.18
N VAL A 31 3.59 5.29 2.22
CA VAL A 31 4.32 4.49 3.21
C VAL A 31 4.91 3.23 2.56
N LEU A 32 4.13 2.51 1.75
CA LEU A 32 4.58 1.32 1.01
C LEU A 32 5.76 1.63 0.08
N ARG A 33 5.72 2.73 -0.68
CA ARG A 33 6.83 3.12 -1.55
C ARG A 33 8.10 3.45 -0.76
N LYS A 34 7.97 4.11 0.39
CA LYS A 34 9.11 4.37 1.28
C LYS A 34 9.70 3.07 1.81
N SER A 35 8.85 2.15 2.31
CA SER A 35 9.30 0.85 2.79
C SER A 35 9.94 -0.02 1.70
N LEU A 36 9.47 0.10 0.45
CA LEU A 36 10.08 -0.58 -0.70
C LEU A 36 11.52 -0.10 -0.95
N LEU A 37 11.75 1.21 -0.86
CA LEU A 37 13.09 1.80 -1.00
C LEU A 37 14.01 1.34 0.14
N GLU A 38 13.50 1.27 1.36
CA GLU A 38 14.25 0.79 2.53
C GLU A 38 14.57 -0.71 2.43
N ALA A 39 13.63 -1.52 1.92
CA ALA A 39 13.79 -2.95 1.67
C ALA A 39 14.72 -3.30 0.48
N SER A 40 15.30 -2.30 -0.19
CA SER A 40 16.17 -2.49 -1.37
C SER A 40 17.60 -2.96 -1.04
N SER A 41 17.96 -3.17 0.24
CA SER A 41 19.27 -3.70 0.65
C SER A 41 19.38 -5.22 0.48
N PRO A 42 20.54 -5.79 0.06
CA PRO A 42 20.56 -7.12 -0.53
C PRO A 42 20.55 -8.26 0.50
N ARG A 43 19.69 -9.26 0.21
CA ARG A 43 19.59 -10.65 0.71
C ARG A 43 18.59 -10.96 1.83
N GLU A 44 18.29 -10.06 2.76
CA GLU A 44 17.37 -10.38 3.87
C GLU A 44 15.89 -10.02 3.61
N HIS A 45 15.59 -9.20 2.61
CA HIS A 45 14.25 -8.59 2.46
C HIS A 45 13.47 -8.98 1.19
N ILE A 46 13.85 -10.04 0.46
CA ILE A 46 13.14 -10.43 -0.78
C ILE A 46 11.65 -10.67 -0.50
N GLY A 47 11.31 -11.42 0.56
CA GLY A 47 9.92 -11.69 0.90
C GLY A 47 9.15 -10.48 1.45
N GLU A 48 9.82 -9.49 2.03
CA GLU A 48 9.16 -8.25 2.44
C GLU A 48 8.87 -7.36 1.22
N ARG A 49 9.83 -7.26 0.31
CA ARG A 49 9.67 -6.56 -0.96
C ARG A 49 8.50 -7.08 -1.77
N GLU A 50 8.39 -8.40 -1.94
CA GLU A 50 7.28 -9.02 -2.68
C GLU A 50 5.93 -8.69 -2.03
N ARG A 51 5.83 -8.75 -0.70
CA ARG A 51 4.61 -8.39 0.04
C ARG A 51 4.23 -6.91 -0.13
N ILE A 52 5.22 -6.02 -0.15
CA ILE A 52 4.99 -4.57 -0.38
C ILE A 52 4.53 -4.32 -1.82
N GLU A 53 5.15 -5.00 -2.81
CA GLU A 53 4.74 -4.91 -4.21
C GLU A 53 3.32 -5.46 -4.43
N ASP A 54 2.95 -6.56 -3.76
CA ASP A 54 1.58 -7.09 -3.75
C ASP A 54 0.57 -6.11 -3.16
N ALA A 55 0.89 -5.53 -2.00
CA ALA A 55 0.03 -4.54 -1.35
C ALA A 55 -0.21 -3.31 -2.25
N LEU A 56 0.83 -2.82 -2.94
CA LEU A 56 0.70 -1.73 -3.91
C LEU A 56 -0.24 -2.09 -5.06
N ARG A 57 -0.14 -3.32 -5.59
CA ARG A 57 -1.05 -3.80 -6.65
C ARG A 57 -2.50 -3.89 -6.17
N THR A 58 -2.73 -4.35 -4.95
CA THR A 58 -4.08 -4.41 -4.39
C THR A 58 -4.68 -3.02 -4.19
N LEU A 59 -3.92 -2.04 -3.68
CA LEU A 59 -4.41 -0.68 -3.52
C LEU A 59 -4.75 -0.02 -4.87
N ASP A 60 -3.96 -0.27 -5.91
CA ASP A 60 -4.26 0.23 -7.25
C ASP A 60 -5.53 -0.40 -7.83
N MET A 61 -5.77 -1.69 -7.56
CA MET A 61 -7.03 -2.35 -7.92
C MET A 61 -8.23 -1.71 -7.20
N ILE A 62 -8.14 -1.49 -5.89
CA ILE A 62 -9.22 -0.85 -5.10
C ILE A 62 -9.48 0.57 -5.62
N ARG A 63 -8.43 1.34 -5.91
CA ARG A 63 -8.56 2.69 -6.50
C ARG A 63 -9.36 2.65 -7.80
N ARG A 64 -9.13 1.66 -8.66
CA ARG A 64 -9.83 1.53 -9.95
C ARG A 64 -11.27 1.06 -9.78
N THR A 65 -11.53 0.09 -8.91
CA THR A 65 -12.87 -0.49 -8.74
C THR A 65 -13.80 0.43 -7.96
N GLU A 66 -13.30 1.01 -6.87
CA GLU A 66 -14.12 1.80 -5.97
C GLU A 66 -14.21 3.27 -6.40
N LEU A 67 -13.13 3.87 -6.94
CA LEU A 67 -13.10 5.29 -7.29
C LEU A 67 -13.33 5.58 -8.79
N GLN A 68 -13.47 4.55 -9.63
CA GLN A 68 -13.66 4.68 -11.09
C GLN A 68 -12.60 5.54 -11.80
N ILE A 69 -11.40 5.68 -11.22
CA ILE A 69 -10.29 6.46 -11.80
C ILE A 69 -9.53 5.56 -12.79
N PRO A 70 -9.51 5.86 -14.10
CA PRO A 70 -8.71 5.12 -15.06
C PRO A 70 -7.21 5.38 -14.87
N ALA A 71 -6.40 4.36 -15.19
CA ALA A 71 -4.94 4.33 -15.06
C ALA A 71 -4.21 5.36 -15.94
#